data_AF-A0A7Y7C1U3-F1
#
_entry.id   AF-A0A7Y7C1U3-F1
#
_cell.length_a   1.000
_cell.length_b   1.000
_cell.length_c   1.000
_cell.angle_alpha   90.00
_cell.angle_beta   90.00
_cell.angle_gamma   90.00
#
_symmetry.space_group_name_H-M   'P 1'
#
loop_
_entity.id
_entity.type
_entity.pdbx_description
1 polymer ?
#
loop_
_entity_poly.entity_id
_entity_poly.type
_entity_poly.pdbx_seq_one_letter_code
_entity_poly.pdbx_strand_id
1 'polypeptide(L)'
;MDLESERLERSQLETLSTAELIRHALAETRLLVRAEVMHAKKELREELKAARTAGILLGAGAVLALTALAVLFVALGLALPMAQALGVLVVGVVLLAVAGGLLFLGSKRVPKKPLPHTQERLKTDYQLTRETLQ
;
A
#
# COMPACT_ATOMS: atom_id res chain seq x y z
N MET A 1 -21.53 -44.54 45.34
CA MET A 1 -21.40 -44.86 43.91
C MET A 1 -20.81 -43.67 43.13
N ASP A 2 -20.71 -42.48 43.72
CA ASP A 2 -20.22 -41.25 43.06
C ASP A 2 -18.70 -41.19 42.80
N LEU A 3 -17.91 -41.94 43.58
CA LEU A 3 -16.45 -41.95 43.46
C LEU A 3 -15.94 -42.73 42.23
N GLU A 4 -16.77 -43.63 41.69
CA GLU A 4 -16.45 -44.36 40.45
C GLU A 4 -16.72 -43.49 39.23
N SER A 5 -17.81 -42.71 39.22
CA SER A 5 -18.12 -41.75 38.16
C SER A 5 -17.09 -40.62 38.05
N GLU A 6 -16.64 -40.03 39.17
CA GLU A 6 -15.58 -39.01 39.16
C GLU A 6 -14.24 -39.55 38.61
N ARG A 7 -13.93 -40.82 38.86
CA ARG A 7 -12.71 -41.46 38.33
C ARG A 7 -12.81 -41.72 36.82
N LEU A 8 -14.00 -42.02 36.32
CA LEU A 8 -14.25 -42.24 34.89
C LEU A 8 -14.20 -40.92 34.11
N GLU A 9 -14.71 -39.82 34.65
CA GLU A 9 -14.53 -38.49 34.05
C GLU A 9 -13.07 -38.05 34.05
N ARG A 10 -12.31 -38.25 35.15
CA ARG A 10 -10.86 -37.96 35.14
C ARG A 10 -10.10 -38.82 34.15
N SER A 11 -10.44 -40.11 34.02
CA SER A 11 -9.81 -41.00 33.04
C SER A 11 -10.17 -40.64 31.60
N GLN A 12 -11.40 -40.16 31.34
CA GLN A 12 -11.79 -39.60 30.04
C GLN A 12 -11.12 -38.26 29.73
N LEU A 13 -10.89 -37.42 30.73
CA LEU A 13 -10.13 -36.16 30.60
C LEU A 13 -8.61 -36.40 30.47
N GLU A 14 -8.09 -37.48 31.07
CA GLU A 14 -6.71 -37.94 30.90
C GLU A 14 -6.48 -38.68 29.57
N THR A 15 -7.54 -39.25 28.97
CA THR A 15 -7.50 -39.88 27.62
C THR A 15 -7.86 -38.92 26.49
N LEU A 16 -8.41 -37.73 26.78
CA LEU A 16 -8.22 -36.56 25.94
C LEU A 16 -6.76 -36.12 26.06
N SER A 17 -5.92 -36.81 25.28
CA SER A 17 -4.48 -36.60 25.34
C SER A 17 -4.16 -35.13 25.09
N THR A 18 -3.05 -34.65 25.66
CA THR A 18 -2.46 -33.34 25.33
C THR A 18 -2.35 -33.13 23.81
N ALA A 19 -2.20 -34.22 23.04
CA ALA A 19 -2.20 -34.17 21.58
C ALA A 19 -3.56 -33.79 20.97
N GLU A 20 -4.69 -34.16 21.58
CA GLU A 20 -6.04 -33.80 21.12
C GLU A 20 -6.33 -32.31 21.38
N LEU A 21 -5.90 -31.77 22.53
CA LEU A 21 -6.00 -30.33 22.84
C LEU A 21 -5.14 -29.48 21.88
N ILE A 22 -3.91 -29.91 21.62
CA ILE A 22 -3.03 -29.28 20.65
C ILE A 22 -3.66 -29.32 19.25
N ARG A 23 -4.29 -30.43 18.88
CA ARG A 23 -4.97 -30.58 17.59
C ARG A 23 -6.18 -29.65 17.46
N HIS A 24 -6.94 -29.44 18.54
CA HIS A 24 -8.06 -28.49 18.57
C HIS A 24 -7.57 -27.03 18.50
N ALA A 25 -6.57 -26.66 19.30
CA ALA A 25 -5.97 -25.33 19.29
C ALA A 25 -5.33 -24.99 17.92
N LEU A 26 -4.68 -25.95 17.27
CA LEU A 26 -4.14 -25.79 15.91
C LEU A 26 -5.27 -25.62 14.87
N ALA A 27 -6.39 -26.33 15.04
CA ALA A 27 -7.55 -26.18 14.17
C ALA A 27 -8.19 -24.80 14.30
N GLU A 28 -8.34 -24.26 15.51
CA GLU A 28 -8.83 -22.90 15.77
C GLU A 28 -7.86 -21.83 15.24
N THR A 29 -6.56 -22.00 15.48
CA THR A 29 -5.53 -21.08 14.97
C THR A 29 -5.57 -21.01 13.44
N ARG A 30 -5.79 -22.14 12.76
CA ARG A 30 -5.92 -22.18 11.30
C ARG A 30 -7.15 -21.42 10.80
N LEU A 31 -8.26 -21.45 11.54
CA LEU A 31 -9.45 -20.66 11.25
C LEU A 31 -9.19 -19.17 11.43
N LEU A 32 -8.50 -18.79 12.52
CA LEU A 32 -8.14 -17.40 12.80
C LEU A 32 -7.20 -16.82 11.73
N VAL A 33 -6.14 -17.54 11.37
CA VAL A 33 -5.21 -17.12 10.30
C VAL A 33 -5.95 -16.93 8.98
N ARG A 34 -6.88 -17.83 8.64
CA ARG A 34 -7.68 -17.69 7.42
C ARG A 34 -8.60 -16.46 7.47
N ALA A 35 -9.18 -16.15 8.63
CA ALA A 35 -10.00 -14.96 8.82
C ALA A 35 -9.16 -13.68 8.67
N GLU A 36 -7.98 -13.63 9.28
CA GLU A 36 -7.07 -12.49 9.20
C GLU A 36 -6.60 -12.22 7.76
N VAL A 37 -6.26 -13.29 7.02
CA VAL A 37 -5.90 -13.17 5.59
C VAL A 37 -7.09 -12.63 4.77
N MET A 38 -8.31 -13.06 5.09
CA MET A 38 -9.51 -12.54 4.42
C MET A 38 -9.78 -11.06 4.75
N HIS A 39 -9.54 -10.65 6.00
CA HIS A 39 -9.61 -9.26 6.43
C HIS A 39 -8.54 -8.40 5.74
N ALA A 40 -7.27 -8.81 5.81
CA ALA A 40 -6.17 -8.10 5.16
C ALA A 40 -6.38 -7.99 3.64
N LYS A 41 -6.91 -9.03 2.99
CA LYS A 41 -7.24 -8.99 1.56
C LYS A 41 -8.37 -8.01 1.24
N LYS A 42 -9.35 -7.86 2.15
CA LYS A 42 -10.44 -6.88 1.99
C LYS A 42 -9.90 -5.46 2.13
N GLU A 43 -9.15 -5.19 3.18
CA GLU A 43 -8.54 -3.88 3.43
C GLU A 43 -7.61 -3.48 2.28
N LEU A 44 -6.72 -4.37 1.84
CA LEU A 44 -5.86 -4.14 0.68
C LEU A 44 -6.65 -3.82 -0.59
N ARG A 45 -7.79 -4.50 -0.84
CA ARG A 45 -8.64 -4.21 -2.00
C ARG A 45 -9.29 -2.83 -1.91
N GLU A 46 -9.71 -2.43 -0.71
CA GLU A 46 -10.30 -1.11 -0.47
C GLU A 46 -9.26 0.00 -0.65
N GLU A 47 -8.07 -0.17 -0.07
CA GLU A 47 -6.92 0.73 -0.25
C GLU A 47 -6.52 0.85 -1.73
N LEU A 48 -6.39 -0.29 -2.43
CA LEU A 48 -6.07 -0.30 -3.86
C LEU A 48 -7.14 0.40 -4.70
N LYS A 49 -8.42 0.24 -4.35
CA LYS A 49 -9.51 0.93 -5.05
C LYS A 49 -9.45 2.44 -4.83
N ALA A 50 -9.22 2.88 -3.60
CA ALA A 50 -9.07 4.30 -3.28
C ALA A 50 -7.83 4.90 -3.99
N ALA A 51 -6.69 4.22 -3.90
CA ALA A 51 -5.45 4.62 -4.57
C ALA A 51 -5.61 4.66 -6.10
N ARG A 52 -6.33 3.70 -6.70
CA ARG A 52 -6.62 3.69 -8.13
C ARG A 52 -7.47 4.90 -8.53
N THR A 53 -8.56 5.17 -7.82
CA THR A 53 -9.44 6.31 -8.12
C THR A 53 -8.67 7.63 -7.99
N ALA A 54 -7.92 7.80 -6.89
CA ALA A 54 -7.08 8.99 -6.69
C ALA A 54 -6.02 9.13 -7.79
N GLY A 55 -5.36 8.03 -8.17
CA GLY A 55 -4.37 8.00 -9.24
C GLY A 55 -4.95 8.37 -10.60
N ILE A 56 -6.15 7.89 -10.94
CA ILE A 56 -6.85 8.25 -12.18
C ILE A 56 -7.22 9.73 -12.20
N LEU A 57 -7.82 10.25 -11.11
CA LEU A 57 -8.23 11.65 -11.04
C LEU A 57 -7.02 12.60 -11.12
N LEU A 58 -5.95 12.31 -10.35
CA LEU A 58 -4.73 13.11 -10.38
C LEU A 58 -4.03 13.01 -11.74
N GLY A 59 -3.96 11.81 -12.33
CA GLY A 59 -3.36 11.61 -13.65
C GLY A 59 -4.12 12.38 -14.74
N ALA A 60 -5.45 12.24 -14.80
CA ALA A 60 -6.30 12.95 -15.74
C ALA A 60 -6.21 14.48 -15.53
N GLY A 61 -6.27 14.93 -14.28
CA GLY A 61 -6.13 16.35 -13.94
C GLY A 61 -4.77 16.92 -14.35
N ALA A 62 -3.67 16.18 -14.15
CA ALA A 62 -2.35 16.58 -14.57
C ALA A 62 -2.24 16.73 -16.10
N VAL A 63 -2.77 15.77 -16.87
CA VAL A 63 -2.79 15.83 -18.34
C VAL A 63 -3.62 17.02 -18.82
N LEU A 64 -4.82 17.23 -18.26
CA LEU A 64 -5.66 18.37 -18.61
C LEU A 64 -4.98 19.69 -18.27
N ALA A 65 -4.35 19.81 -17.11
CA ALA A 65 -3.65 21.02 -16.69
C ALA A 65 -2.48 21.35 -17.62
N LEU A 66 -1.66 20.35 -18.00
CA LEU A 66 -0.56 20.53 -18.95
C LEU A 66 -1.08 20.94 -20.34
N THR A 67 -2.18 20.32 -20.79
CA THR A 67 -2.80 20.62 -22.09
C THR A 67 -3.39 22.04 -22.10
N ALA A 68 -4.12 22.42 -21.05
CA ALA A 68 -4.67 23.76 -20.89
C ALA A 68 -3.56 24.83 -20.82
N LEU A 69 -2.46 24.53 -20.12
CA LEU A 69 -1.31 25.42 -20.06
C LEU A 69 -0.65 25.62 -21.43
N ALA A 70 -0.51 24.54 -22.21
CA ALA A 70 0.01 24.63 -23.58
C ALA A 70 -0.89 25.49 -24.48
N VAL A 71 -2.21 25.29 -24.42
CA VAL A 71 -3.18 26.10 -25.17
C VAL A 71 -3.13 27.58 -24.73
N LEU A 72 -3.04 27.85 -23.43
CA LEU A 72 -2.94 29.21 -22.89
C LEU A 72 -1.69 29.92 -23.42
N PHE A 73 -0.57 29.22 -23.49
CA PHE A 73 0.64 29.77 -24.04
C PHE A 73 0.57 30.04 -25.54
N VAL A 74 -0.03 29.14 -26.32
CA VAL A 74 -0.29 29.39 -27.76
C VAL A 74 -1.16 30.63 -27.92
N ALA A 75 -2.23 30.77 -27.12
CA ALA A 75 -3.10 31.95 -27.15
C ALA A 75 -2.34 33.24 -26.81
N LEU A 76 -1.45 33.23 -25.81
CA LEU A 76 -0.59 34.36 -25.49
C LEU A 76 0.35 34.71 -26.63
N GLY A 77 0.98 33.72 -27.26
CA GLY A 77 1.86 33.91 -28.42
C GLY A 77 1.15 34.53 -29.62
N LEU A 78 -0.15 34.23 -29.81
CA LEU A 78 -0.98 34.85 -30.83
C LEU A 78 -1.47 36.25 -30.46
N ALA A 79 -1.65 36.54 -29.17
CA ALA A 79 -2.14 37.83 -28.68
C ALA A 79 -1.07 38.92 -28.61
N LEU A 80 0.21 38.53 -28.48
CA LEU A 80 1.34 39.47 -28.44
C LEU A 80 1.70 39.94 -29.87
N PRO A 81 1.94 41.25 -30.09
CA PRO A 81 2.32 41.80 -31.40
C PRO A 81 3.81 41.56 -31.68
N MET A 82 4.23 40.30 -31.62
CA MET A 82 5.60 39.85 -31.85
C MET A 82 5.67 38.92 -33.06
N ALA A 83 6.84 38.79 -33.68
CA ALA A 83 7.04 37.81 -34.74
C ALA A 83 6.64 36.41 -34.24
N GLN A 84 5.71 35.75 -34.93
CA GLN A 84 5.03 34.53 -34.48
C GLN A 84 6.00 33.44 -33.99
N ALA A 85 7.18 33.34 -34.62
CA ALA A 85 8.23 32.39 -34.24
C ALA A 85 8.83 32.66 -32.84
N LEU A 86 9.04 33.92 -32.45
CA LEU A 86 9.59 34.28 -31.13
C LEU A 86 8.57 34.04 -30.01
N GLY A 87 7.29 34.29 -30.27
CA GLY A 87 6.22 34.02 -29.30
C GLY A 87 6.14 32.54 -28.94
N VAL A 88 6.15 31.66 -29.95
CA VAL A 88 6.11 30.21 -29.74
C VAL A 88 7.39 29.70 -29.05
N LEU A 89 8.55 30.30 -29.33
CA LEU A 89 9.82 29.94 -28.69
C LEU A 89 9.81 30.23 -27.19
N VAL A 90 9.37 31.42 -26.77
CA VAL A 90 9.32 31.81 -25.35
C VAL A 90 8.36 30.91 -24.58
N VAL A 91 7.20 30.63 -25.16
CA VAL A 91 6.22 29.67 -24.66
C VAL A 91 6.84 28.29 -24.43
N GLY A 92 7.56 27.76 -25.43
CA GLY A 92 8.22 26.47 -25.35
C GLY A 92 9.28 26.42 -24.24
N VAL A 93 10.05 27.49 -24.06
CA VAL A 93 11.06 27.61 -22.99
C VAL A 93 10.39 27.63 -21.62
N VAL A 94 9.30 28.37 -21.43
CA VAL A 94 8.58 28.40 -20.15
C VAL A 94 8.00 27.03 -19.81
N LEU A 95 7.40 26.33 -20.79
CA LEU A 95 6.92 24.97 -20.62
C LEU A 95 8.03 24.00 -20.22
N LEU A 96 9.18 24.05 -20.89
CA LEU A 96 10.34 23.22 -20.56
C LEU A 96 10.88 23.52 -19.16
N ALA A 97 10.92 24.79 -18.75
CA ALA A 97 11.35 25.18 -17.41
C ALA A 97 10.40 24.64 -16.32
N VAL A 98 9.08 24.77 -16.52
CA VAL A 98 8.07 24.23 -15.60
C VAL A 98 8.13 22.71 -15.56
N ALA A 99 8.20 22.05 -16.72
CA ALA A 99 8.28 20.59 -16.81
C ALA A 99 9.56 20.06 -16.14
N GLY A 100 10.72 20.68 -16.40
CA GLY A 100 11.98 20.33 -15.76
C GLY A 100 11.96 20.54 -14.24
N GLY A 101 11.36 21.64 -13.77
CA GLY A 101 11.18 21.92 -12.34
C GLY A 101 10.30 20.87 -11.65
N LEU A 102 9.18 20.51 -12.26
CA LEU A 102 8.28 19.47 -11.75
C LEU A 102 8.95 18.08 -11.76
N LEU A 103 9.70 17.73 -12.81
CA LEU A 103 10.48 16.49 -12.88
C LEU A 103 11.54 16.43 -11.79
N PHE A 104 12.24 17.54 -11.55
CA PHE A 104 13.27 17.62 -10.51
C PHE A 104 12.69 17.51 -9.09
N LEU A 105 11.62 18.26 -8.80
CA LEU A 105 10.93 18.17 -7.51
C LEU A 105 10.27 16.81 -7.31
N GLY A 106 9.64 16.27 -8.35
CA GLY A 106 9.05 14.94 -8.37
C GLY A 106 10.10 13.89 -8.05
N SER A 107 11.23 13.89 -8.77
CA SER A 107 12.35 12.97 -8.55
C SER A 107 12.91 13.03 -7.12
N LYS A 108 12.94 14.22 -6.50
CA LYS A 108 13.31 14.35 -5.08
C LYS A 108 12.27 13.82 -4.11
N ARG A 109 10.99 13.87 -4.48
CA ARG A 109 9.85 13.43 -3.65
C ARG A 109 9.50 11.96 -3.85
N VAL A 110 10.01 11.29 -4.90
CA VAL A 110 9.85 9.84 -5.06
C VAL A 110 10.53 9.15 -3.87
N PRO A 111 9.79 8.42 -3.03
CA PRO A 111 10.38 7.69 -1.92
C PRO A 111 11.32 6.61 -2.48
N LYS A 112 12.62 6.76 -2.21
CA LYS A 112 13.68 5.83 -2.67
C LYS A 112 13.54 4.40 -2.13
N LYS A 113 12.69 4.19 -1.12
CA LYS A 113 12.34 2.88 -0.58
C LYS A 113 10.82 2.77 -0.53
N PRO A 114 10.20 1.88 -1.31
CA PRO A 114 8.80 1.56 -1.10
C PRO A 114 8.69 0.86 0.27
N LEU A 115 7.96 1.49 1.20
CA LEU A 115 7.65 0.98 2.55
C LEU A 115 8.83 0.78 3.53
N PRO A 116 9.46 1.87 4.02
CA PRO A 116 10.51 1.75 5.05
C PRO A 116 10.01 1.11 6.35
N HIS A 117 8.78 1.44 6.79
CA HIS A 117 8.21 0.89 8.02
C HIS A 117 7.88 -0.60 7.94
N THR A 118 7.51 -1.11 6.76
CA THR A 118 7.25 -2.54 6.57
C THR A 118 8.53 -3.35 6.60
N GLN A 119 9.64 -2.81 6.06
CA GLN A 119 10.94 -3.48 6.12
C GLN A 119 11.55 -3.49 7.53
N GLU A 120 11.36 -2.41 8.30
CA GLU A 120 11.80 -2.39 9.71
C GLU A 120 11.00 -3.38 10.57
N ARG A 121 9.66 -3.40 10.45
CA ARG A 121 8.84 -4.37 11.19
C ARG A 121 9.16 -5.82 10.81
N LEU A 122 9.36 -6.10 9.52
CA LEU A 122 9.77 -7.44 9.07
C LEU A 122 11.15 -7.85 9.62
N LYS A 123 12.09 -6.91 9.80
CA LYS A 123 13.39 -7.20 10.41
C LYS A 123 13.29 -7.47 11.91
N THR A 124 12.50 -6.68 12.63
CA THR A 124 12.28 -6.86 14.07
C THR A 124 11.59 -8.20 14.35
N ASP A 125 10.57 -8.56 13.57
CA ASP A 125 9.89 -9.86 13.69
C ASP A 125 10.83 -11.05 13.41
N TYR A 126 11.74 -10.90 12.44
CA TYR A 126 12.72 -11.95 12.13
C TYR A 126 13.74 -12.14 13.26
N GLN A 127 14.13 -11.06 13.93
CA GLN A 127 15.06 -11.14 15.07
C GLN A 127 14.40 -11.78 16.29
N LEU A 128 13.15 -11.41 16.60
CA LEU A 128 12.40 -12.00 17.71
C LEU A 128 12.13 -13.50 17.49
N THR A 129 11.86 -13.91 16.26
CA THR A 129 11.67 -15.33 15.90
C THR A 129 12.98 -16.13 15.95
N ARG A 130 14.13 -15.48 15.73
CA ARG A 130 15.45 -16.12 15.84
C ARG A 130 15.91 -16.33 17.28
N GLU A 131 15.55 -15.44 18.19
CA GLU A 131 15.88 -15.57 19.62
C GLU A 131 15.03 -16.61 20.33
N THR A 132 13.80 -16.86 19.86
CA THR A 132 12.90 -17.88 20.44
C THR A 132 13.20 -19.31 19.99
N LEU A 133 14.09 -19.49 19.00
CA LEU A 133 14.46 -20.80 18.44
C LEU A 133 15.90 -21.24 18.80
N GLN A 134 16.61 -20.48 19.64
CA GLN A 134 17.88 -20.88 20.26
C GLN A 134 17.69 -21.12 21.75
#